data_AF-A0A6J2XHW1-F1
#
_entry.id   AF-A0A6J2XHW1-F1
#
_cell.length_a   1.000
_cell.length_b   1.000
_cell.length_c   1.000
_cell.angle_alpha   90.00
_cell.angle_beta   90.00
_cell.angle_gamma   90.00
#
_symmetry.space_group_name_H-M   'P 1'
#
loop_
_entity.id
_entity.type
_entity.pdbx_description
1 polymer ?
#
loop_
_entity_poly.entity_id
_entity_poly.type
_entity_poly.pdbx_seq_one_letter_code
_entity_poly.pdbx_strand_id
1 'polypeptide(L)'
;MINYLIRVIQTKLVGRAQLLVGCRSELDTWQKIKDALQACFGDNRSLECLEQDLFMAKPSKGETSLDFAKRLQILRSQLAQKLNSLPETEMPISTKTIYQKQYEQIAQRTFIRNLPGPLQSITRLRSPENLESALTIITEEENFQYTQNLFK
;
A
#
# COMPACT_ATOMS: atom_id res chain seq x y z
N MET A 1 -28.47 -19.55 -12.90
CA MET A 1 -27.29 -18.75 -13.33
C MET A 1 -26.31 -18.50 -12.18
N ILE A 2 -26.76 -18.01 -11.00
CA ILE A 2 -25.92 -17.75 -9.81
C ILE A 2 -25.10 -18.97 -9.34
N ASN A 3 -25.69 -20.18 -9.33
CA ASN A 3 -25.01 -21.40 -8.92
C ASN A 3 -23.85 -21.84 -9.84
N TYR A 4 -23.88 -21.47 -11.13
CA TYR A 4 -22.78 -21.80 -12.04
C TYR A 4 -21.53 -20.98 -11.72
N LEU A 5 -21.71 -19.68 -11.45
CA LEU A 5 -20.60 -18.77 -11.13
C LEU A 5 -19.88 -19.19 -9.84
N ILE A 6 -20.64 -19.59 -8.80
CA ILE A 6 -20.06 -20.10 -7.55
C ILE A 6 -19.23 -21.37 -7.78
N ARG A 7 -19.75 -22.31 -8.57
CA ARG A 7 -18.99 -23.53 -8.93
C ARG A 7 -17.71 -23.19 -9.68
N VAL A 8 -17.76 -22.27 -10.64
CA VAL A 8 -16.56 -21.80 -11.36
C VAL A 8 -15.55 -21.19 -10.38
N ILE A 9 -15.99 -20.33 -9.46
CA ILE A 9 -15.11 -19.75 -8.43
C ILE A 9 -14.46 -20.85 -7.58
N GLN A 10 -15.24 -21.84 -7.11
CA GLN A 10 -14.74 -22.96 -6.32
C GLN A 10 -13.67 -23.77 -7.08
N THR A 11 -13.84 -23.99 -8.39
CA THR A 11 -12.82 -24.69 -9.21
C THR A 11 -11.52 -23.90 -9.38
N LYS A 12 -11.51 -22.59 -9.12
CA LYS A 12 -10.30 -21.76 -9.16
C LYS A 12 -9.57 -21.70 -7.81
N LEU A 13 -10.21 -22.11 -6.72
CA LEU A 13 -9.56 -22.19 -5.42
C LEU A 13 -8.62 -23.39 -5.38
N VAL A 14 -7.42 -23.19 -4.83
CA VAL A 14 -6.39 -24.23 -4.72
C VAL A 14 -5.84 -24.29 -3.29
N GLY A 15 -5.27 -25.44 -2.93
CA GLY A 15 -4.60 -25.63 -1.64
C GLY A 15 -5.52 -25.38 -0.44
N ARG A 16 -5.04 -24.60 0.53
CA ARG A 16 -5.78 -24.31 1.79
C ARG A 16 -7.12 -23.61 1.54
N ALA A 17 -7.21 -22.76 0.51
CA ALA A 17 -8.45 -22.06 0.18
C ALA A 17 -9.52 -23.03 -0.37
N GLN A 18 -9.09 -24.02 -1.16
CA GLN A 18 -9.98 -25.08 -1.64
C GLN A 18 -10.50 -25.94 -0.49
N LEU A 19 -9.64 -26.30 0.47
CA LEU A 19 -10.05 -27.07 1.65
C LEU A 19 -11.04 -26.28 2.52
N LEU A 20 -10.78 -24.98 2.74
CA LEU A 20 -11.65 -24.10 3.53
C LEU A 20 -13.07 -24.04 2.95
N VAL A 21 -13.19 -23.87 1.63
CA VAL A 21 -14.49 -23.70 0.97
C VAL A 21 -15.15 -25.03 0.62
N GLY A 22 -14.37 -26.02 0.18
CA GLY A 22 -14.88 -27.32 -0.25
C GLY A 22 -15.41 -28.20 0.89
N CYS A 23 -14.91 -28.02 2.12
CA CYS A 23 -15.34 -28.81 3.28
C CYS A 23 -16.52 -28.18 4.05
N ARG A 24 -16.97 -26.97 3.71
CA ARG A 24 -18.02 -26.24 4.45
C ARG A 24 -19.27 -26.06 3.61
N SER A 25 -20.27 -26.91 3.86
CA SER A 25 -21.56 -26.83 3.18
C SER A 25 -22.34 -25.53 3.46
N GLU A 26 -22.03 -24.84 4.57
CA GLU A 26 -22.67 -23.55 4.88
C GLU A 26 -22.24 -22.37 3.98
N LEU A 27 -21.15 -22.52 3.21
CA LEU A 27 -20.62 -21.50 2.29
C LEU A 27 -21.28 -21.62 0.90
N ASP A 28 -22.60 -21.47 0.87
CA ASP A 28 -23.48 -21.66 -0.30
C ASP A 28 -23.69 -20.40 -1.15
N THR A 29 -23.34 -19.23 -0.63
CA THR A 29 -23.43 -17.95 -1.35
C THR A 29 -22.05 -17.36 -1.59
N TRP A 30 -21.92 -16.60 -2.69
CA TRP A 30 -20.68 -15.88 -2.98
C TRP A 30 -20.24 -14.98 -1.82
N GLN A 31 -21.19 -14.30 -1.16
CA GLN A 31 -20.89 -13.41 -0.03
C GLN A 31 -20.23 -14.17 1.11
N LYS A 32 -20.80 -15.32 1.54
CA LYS A 32 -20.21 -16.15 2.59
C LYS A 32 -18.83 -16.69 2.21
N ILE A 33 -18.64 -17.12 0.95
CA ILE A 33 -17.34 -17.58 0.46
C ILE A 33 -16.31 -16.44 0.52
N LYS A 34 -16.69 -15.25 0.04
CA LYS A 34 -15.84 -14.06 0.06
C LYS A 34 -15.45 -13.69 1.49
N ASP A 35 -16.41 -13.66 2.42
CA ASP A 35 -16.16 -13.31 3.82
C ASP A 35 -15.25 -14.33 4.50
N ALA A 36 -15.45 -15.64 4.23
CA ALA A 36 -14.58 -16.69 4.74
C ALA A 36 -13.15 -16.58 4.20
N LEU A 37 -13.00 -16.27 2.91
CA LEU A 37 -11.69 -16.05 2.30
C LEU A 37 -11.00 -14.80 2.87
N GLN A 38 -11.74 -13.71 3.08
CA GLN A 38 -11.21 -12.49 3.70
C GLN A 38 -10.80 -12.74 5.17
N ALA A 39 -11.58 -13.48 5.94
CA ALA A 39 -11.25 -13.79 7.32
C ALA A 39 -10.00 -14.68 7.46
N CYS A 40 -9.82 -15.65 6.56
CA CYS A 40 -8.71 -16.59 6.63
C CYS A 40 -7.43 -16.14 5.91
N PHE A 41 -7.55 -15.36 4.83
CA PHE A 41 -6.43 -15.00 3.96
C PHE A 41 -6.29 -13.49 3.74
N GLY A 42 -7.22 -12.68 4.24
CA GLY A 42 -7.14 -11.22 4.17
C GLY A 42 -6.17 -10.63 5.19
N ASP A 43 -5.91 -9.34 5.02
CA ASP A 43 -5.11 -8.58 5.96
C ASP A 43 -5.92 -8.23 7.22
N ASN A 44 -5.65 -8.97 8.29
CA ASN A 44 -6.32 -8.83 9.58
C ASN A 44 -5.78 -7.67 10.43
N ARG A 45 -4.75 -6.94 9.96
CA ARG A 45 -4.26 -5.75 10.67
C ARG A 45 -5.35 -4.69 10.76
N SER A 46 -5.38 -3.97 11.89
CA SER A 46 -6.27 -2.83 12.07
C SER A 46 -5.75 -1.64 11.24
N LEU A 47 -6.61 -0.63 11.05
CA LEU A 47 -6.24 0.57 10.30
C LEU A 47 -5.07 1.28 11.00
N GLU A 48 -5.10 1.36 12.33
CA GLU A 48 -4.10 2.01 13.18
C GLU A 48 -2.74 1.31 13.07
N CYS A 49 -2.71 -0.03 13.00
CA CYS A 49 -1.46 -0.77 12.78
C CYS A 49 -0.83 -0.40 11.42
N LEU A 50 -1.64 -0.34 10.36
CA LEU A 50 -1.17 0.05 9.03
C LEU A 50 -0.70 1.50 8.98
N GLU A 51 -1.36 2.40 9.71
CA GLU A 51 -0.95 3.80 9.84
C GLU A 51 0.40 3.93 10.54
N GLN A 52 0.59 3.17 11.62
CA GLN A 52 1.84 3.11 12.35
C GLN A 52 2.98 2.56 11.48
N ASP A 53 2.71 1.51 10.69
CA ASP A 53 3.67 0.95 9.73
C ASP A 53 4.14 2.02 8.73
N LEU A 54 3.21 2.83 8.20
CA LEU A 54 3.55 3.91 7.28
C LEU A 54 4.35 5.03 7.98
N PHE A 55 3.95 5.46 9.17
CA PHE A 55 4.59 6.57 9.88
C PHE A 55 6.00 6.24 10.38
N MET A 56 6.20 4.99 10.81
CA MET A 56 7.46 4.49 11.36
C MET A 56 8.39 3.91 10.29
N ALA A 57 7.95 3.85 9.03
CA ALA A 57 8.76 3.35 7.94
C ALA A 57 10.09 4.12 7.81
N LYS A 58 11.17 3.34 7.77
CA LYS A 58 12.54 3.81 7.52
C LYS A 58 13.21 2.93 6.48
N PRO A 59 14.16 3.45 5.69
CA PRO A 59 14.96 2.64 4.78
C PRO A 59 15.67 1.51 5.52
N SER A 60 15.66 0.32 4.95
CA SER A 60 16.45 -0.82 5.39
C SER A 60 17.91 -0.61 4.98
N LYS A 61 18.84 -1.32 5.63
CA LYS A 61 20.26 -1.22 5.30
C LYS A 61 20.51 -1.63 3.85
N GLY A 62 21.02 -0.72 3.04
CA GLY A 62 21.28 -0.94 1.61
C GLY A 62 20.04 -0.85 0.71
N GLU A 63 18.88 -0.45 1.24
CA GLU A 63 17.69 -0.18 0.44
C GLU A 63 17.90 1.09 -0.40
N THR A 64 17.57 1.02 -1.69
CA THR A 64 17.65 2.18 -2.58
C THR A 64 16.51 3.16 -2.32
N SER A 65 16.69 4.43 -2.70
CA SER A 65 15.63 5.45 -2.64
C SER A 65 14.36 4.98 -3.37
N LEU A 66 14.53 4.32 -4.53
CA LEU A 66 13.44 3.78 -5.34
C LEU A 66 12.68 2.65 -4.63
N ASP A 67 13.40 1.68 -4.06
CA ASP A 67 12.76 0.55 -3.39
C ASP A 67 12.04 0.97 -2.11
N PHE A 68 12.62 1.93 -1.38
CA PHE A 68 11.96 2.52 -0.23
C PHE A 68 10.66 3.25 -0.64
N ALA A 69 10.69 4.03 -1.72
CA ALA A 69 9.50 4.70 -2.24
C ALA A 69 8.41 3.69 -2.65
N LYS A 70 8.77 2.60 -3.35
CA LYS A 70 7.83 1.52 -3.71
C LYS A 70 7.19 0.88 -2.47
N ARG A 71 7.98 0.66 -1.41
CA ARG A 71 7.45 0.11 -0.16
C ARG A 71 6.45 1.05 0.52
N LEU A 72 6.73 2.35 0.52
CA LEU A 72 5.77 3.35 1.00
C LEU A 72 4.48 3.40 0.15
N GLN A 73 4.60 3.23 -1.17
CA GLN A 73 3.42 3.11 -2.05
C GLN A 73 2.58 1.88 -1.70
N ILE A 74 3.21 0.72 -1.44
CA ILE A 74 2.51 -0.50 -1.02
C ILE A 74 1.76 -0.27 0.30
N LEU A 75 2.41 0.32 1.30
CA LEU A 75 1.78 0.64 2.59
C LEU A 75 0.59 1.60 2.41
N ARG A 76 0.76 2.66 1.60
CA ARG A 76 -0.34 3.60 1.24
C ARG A 76 -1.50 2.87 0.56
N SER A 77 -1.23 1.94 -0.34
CA SER A 77 -2.26 1.15 -1.03
C SER A 77 -2.99 0.20 -0.08
N GLN A 78 -2.30 -0.43 0.86
CA GLN A 78 -2.92 -1.27 1.89
C GLN A 78 -3.86 -0.46 2.78
N LEU A 79 -3.43 0.73 3.20
CA LEU A 79 -4.29 1.68 3.93
C LEU A 79 -5.52 2.08 3.14
N ALA A 80 -5.36 2.46 1.86
CA ALA A 80 -6.47 2.82 1.00
C ALA A 80 -7.46 1.66 0.82
N GLN A 81 -6.97 0.43 0.65
CA GLN A 81 -7.81 -0.77 0.56
C GLN A 81 -8.58 -1.02 1.84
N LYS A 82 -7.92 -0.94 3.00
CA LYS A 82 -8.57 -1.13 4.31
C LYS A 82 -9.64 -0.08 4.55
N LEU A 83 -9.32 1.19 4.29
CA LEU A 83 -10.24 2.31 4.41
C LEU A 83 -11.48 2.16 3.53
N ASN A 84 -11.29 1.71 2.28
CA ASN A 84 -12.40 1.47 1.35
C ASN A 84 -13.25 0.25 1.73
N SER A 85 -12.69 -0.71 2.47
CA SER A 85 -13.43 -1.87 2.97
C SER A 85 -14.36 -1.56 4.14
N LEU A 86 -14.14 -0.44 4.85
CA LEU A 86 -15.01 -0.02 5.96
C LEU A 86 -16.40 0.37 5.43
N PRO A 87 -17.50 0.02 6.12
CA PRO A 87 -18.84 0.42 5.72
C PRO A 87 -19.05 1.93 5.89
N GLU A 88 -19.97 2.52 5.11
CA GLU A 88 -20.31 3.95 5.19
C GLU A 88 -20.89 4.37 6.55
N THR A 89 -21.48 3.42 7.28
CA THR A 89 -21.97 3.61 8.64
C THR A 89 -20.85 3.91 9.64
N GLU A 90 -19.66 3.38 9.41
CA GLU A 90 -18.48 3.64 10.24
C GLU A 90 -17.73 4.88 9.75
N MET A 91 -17.59 5.04 8.43
CA MET A 91 -16.86 6.17 7.87
C MET A 91 -17.48 6.68 6.56
N PRO A 92 -17.96 7.94 6.53
CA PRO A 92 -18.46 8.57 5.31
C PRO A 92 -17.41 8.69 4.22
N ILE A 93 -17.84 8.70 2.95
CA ILE A 93 -16.97 8.81 1.77
C ILE A 93 -16.11 10.09 1.81
N SER A 94 -16.69 11.21 2.25
CA SER A 94 -15.99 12.47 2.42
C SER A 94 -14.81 12.34 3.39
N THR A 95 -15.05 11.71 4.55
CA THR A 95 -14.01 11.41 5.55
C THR A 95 -12.94 10.49 4.97
N LYS A 96 -13.32 9.42 4.26
CA LYS A 96 -12.35 8.52 3.60
C LYS A 96 -11.45 9.27 2.62
N THR A 97 -11.99 10.23 1.87
CA THR A 97 -11.22 11.04 0.92
C THR A 97 -10.18 11.92 1.62
N ILE A 98 -10.50 12.44 2.81
CA ILE A 98 -9.56 13.21 3.64
C ILE A 98 -8.42 12.31 4.13
N TYR A 99 -8.74 11.13 4.66
CA TYR A 99 -7.72 10.15 5.10
C TYR A 99 -6.82 9.69 3.96
N GLN A 100 -7.36 9.44 2.76
CA GLN A 100 -6.54 9.09 1.59
C GLN A 100 -5.50 10.18 1.27
N LYS A 101 -5.93 11.45 1.23
CA LYS A 101 -5.01 12.59 1.02
C LYS A 101 -3.98 12.69 2.14
N GLN A 102 -4.39 12.46 3.39
CA GLN A 102 -3.49 12.48 4.53
C GLN A 102 -2.42 11.38 4.42
N TYR A 103 -2.79 10.15 4.04
CA TYR A 103 -1.82 9.07 3.86
C TYR A 103 -0.84 9.34 2.72
N GLU A 104 -1.27 10.00 1.65
CA GLU A 104 -0.38 10.45 0.58
C GLU A 104 0.66 11.46 1.09
N GLN A 105 0.22 12.46 1.85
CA GLN A 105 1.13 13.44 2.46
C GLN A 105 2.07 12.79 3.48
N ILE A 106 1.60 11.83 4.29
CA ILE A 106 2.44 11.12 5.25
C ILE A 106 3.48 10.29 4.53
N ALA A 107 3.12 9.55 3.47
CA ALA A 107 4.06 8.76 2.69
C ALA A 107 5.16 9.64 2.11
N GLN A 108 4.79 10.78 1.52
CA GLN A 108 5.73 11.75 0.98
C GLN A 108 6.66 12.32 2.07
N ARG A 109 6.12 12.80 3.19
CA ARG A 109 6.93 13.37 4.28
C ARG A 109 7.85 12.33 4.89
N THR A 110 7.38 11.10 5.04
CA THR A 110 8.17 9.98 5.55
C THR A 110 9.31 9.64 4.60
N PHE A 111 9.06 9.69 3.30
CA PHE A 111 10.10 9.51 2.28
C PHE A 111 11.18 10.60 2.41
N ILE A 112 10.80 11.88 2.30
CA ILE A 112 11.73 13.03 2.35
C ILE A 112 12.53 13.07 3.65
N ARG A 113 11.89 12.75 4.80
CA ARG A 113 12.54 12.73 6.12
C ARG A 113 13.70 11.74 6.19
N ASN A 114 13.62 10.63 5.45
CA ASN A 114 14.58 9.54 5.51
C ASN A 114 15.63 9.58 4.40
N LEU A 115 15.64 10.61 3.55
CA LEU A 115 16.67 10.79 2.54
C LEU A 115 18.01 11.22 3.15
N PRO A 116 19.14 10.91 2.48
CA PRO A 116 20.44 11.47 2.82
C PRO A 116 20.41 13.01 2.82
N GLY A 117 21.12 13.64 3.76
CA GLY A 117 21.03 15.09 4.03
C GLY A 117 21.07 16.02 2.81
N PRO A 118 21.99 15.85 1.85
CA PRO A 118 22.02 16.65 0.62
C PRO A 118 20.75 16.47 -0.22
N LEU A 119 20.34 15.23 -0.48
CA LEU A 119 19.14 14.90 -1.25
C LEU A 119 17.87 15.40 -0.55
N GLN A 120 17.81 15.29 0.79
CA GLN A 120 16.72 15.82 1.58
C GLN A 120 16.57 17.33 1.40
N SER A 121 17.68 18.07 1.47
CA SER A 121 17.66 19.54 1.35
C SER A 121 17.20 19.98 -0.04
N ILE A 122 17.74 19.36 -1.09
CA ILE A 122 17.38 19.63 -2.49
C ILE A 122 15.90 19.32 -2.73
N THR A 123 15.44 18.16 -2.28
CA THR A 123 14.04 17.75 -2.45
C THR A 123 13.09 18.70 -1.72
N ARG A 124 13.42 19.15 -0.50
CA ARG A 124 12.61 20.14 0.23
C ARG A 124 12.57 21.49 -0.49
N LEU A 125 13.70 21.96 -1.03
CA LEU A 125 13.76 23.22 -1.77
C LEU A 125 12.82 23.21 -2.98
N ARG A 126 12.77 22.08 -3.70
CA ARG A 126 11.90 21.90 -4.87
C ARG A 126 10.42 21.64 -4.52
N SER A 127 10.08 21.45 -3.24
CA SER A 127 8.71 21.34 -2.74
C SER A 127 7.80 20.41 -3.57
N PRO A 128 8.09 19.09 -3.64
CA PRO A 128 7.25 18.15 -4.38
C PRO A 128 5.82 18.12 -3.84
N GLU A 129 4.86 17.79 -4.69
CA GLU A 129 3.44 17.70 -4.31
C GLU A 129 3.04 16.32 -3.78
N ASN A 130 3.67 15.26 -4.31
CA ASN A 130 3.40 13.87 -3.95
C ASN A 130 4.70 13.05 -3.90
N LEU A 131 4.57 11.76 -3.58
CA LEU A 131 5.70 10.84 -3.44
C LEU A 131 6.42 10.62 -4.78
N GLU A 132 5.65 10.52 -5.85
CA GLU A 132 6.14 10.28 -7.21
C GLU A 132 7.00 11.45 -7.70
N SER A 133 6.55 12.69 -7.49
CA SER A 133 7.33 13.90 -7.80
C SER A 133 8.61 13.97 -6.98
N ALA A 134 8.58 13.58 -5.70
CA ALA A 134 9.77 13.52 -4.86
C ALA A 134 10.79 12.50 -5.39
N LEU A 135 10.32 11.34 -5.85
CA LEU A 135 11.16 10.29 -6.43
C LEU A 135 11.81 10.75 -7.75
N THR A 136 11.07 11.45 -8.61
CA THR A 136 11.62 12.02 -9.85
C THR A 136 12.77 12.97 -9.56
N ILE A 137 12.60 13.90 -8.61
CA ILE A 137 13.65 14.86 -8.21
C ILE A 137 14.92 14.14 -7.74
N ILE A 138 14.77 13.10 -6.92
CA ILE A 138 15.93 12.34 -6.41
C ILE A 138 16.61 11.58 -7.52
N THR A 139 15.84 10.98 -8.42
CA THR A 139 16.40 10.23 -9.55
C THR A 139 17.22 11.15 -10.46
N GLU A 140 16.73 12.36 -10.74
CA GLU A 140 17.47 13.38 -11.47
C GLU A 140 18.78 13.75 -10.77
N GLU A 141 18.73 13.94 -9.45
CA GLU A 141 19.88 14.36 -8.65
C GLU A 141 20.93 13.25 -8.51
N GLU A 142 20.51 12.00 -8.29
CA GLU A 142 21.38 10.83 -8.26
C GLU A 142 22.09 10.64 -9.62
N ASN A 143 21.37 10.83 -10.73
CA ASN A 143 21.94 10.78 -12.08
C ASN A 143 22.94 11.92 -12.33
N PHE A 144 22.63 13.13 -11.85
CA PHE A 144 23.53 14.28 -11.96
C PHE A 144 24.84 14.03 -11.19
N GLN A 145 24.76 13.54 -9.95
CA GLN A 145 25.93 13.19 -9.15
C GLN A 145 26.75 12.07 -9.77
N TYR A 146 26.12 11.04 -10.33
CA TYR A 146 26.80 9.98 -11.07
C TYR A 146 27.59 10.55 -12.24
N THR A 147 26.97 11.42 -13.03
CA THR A 147 27.59 12.06 -14.19
C THR A 147 28.79 12.92 -13.77
N GLN A 148 28.65 13.72 -12.70
CA GLN A 148 29.77 14.53 -12.19
C GLN A 148 30.96 13.69 -11.72
N ASN A 149 30.71 12.53 -11.11
CA ASN A 149 31.77 11.64 -10.65
C ASN A 149 32.42 10.86 -11.79
N LEU A 150 31.73 10.68 -12.92
CA LEU A 150 32.28 10.01 -14.11
C LEU A 150 33.32 10.88 -14.84
N PHE A 151 33.20 12.21 -14.75
CA PHE A 151 34.08 13.19 -15.40
C PHE A 151 35.13 13.79 -14.46
N LYS A 152 35.32 13.21 -13.26
CA LYS A 152 36.41 13.50 -12.33
C LYS A 152 37.43 12.37 -12.36
#